data_AF-A0A8T5LKQ8-F1
#
_entry.id   AF-A0A8T5LKQ8-F1
#
_cell.length_a   1.000
_cell.length_b   1.000
_cell.length_c   1.000
_cell.angle_alpha   90.00
_cell.angle_beta   90.00
_cell.angle_gamma   90.00
#
_symmetry.space_group_name_H-M   'P 1'
#
loop_
_entity.id
_entity.type
_entity.pdbx_description
1 polymer ?
#
loop_
_entity_poly.entity_id
_entity_poly.type
_entity_poly.pdbx_seq_one_letter_code
_entity_poly.pdbx_strand_id
1 'polypeptide(L)' 'MVKKCIVCEEEAKYKIKDTSDYYCEECAKENFADIDLLVKVEEVAKQLKEFLKKKMQHMGKGEEEEKQDKEEILNAQDN' A
#
# COMPACT_ATOMS: atom_id res chain seq x y z
N MET A 1 9.05 -7.43 0.46
CA MET A 1 9.78 -7.78 -0.78
C MET A 1 10.63 -6.60 -1.16
N VAL A 2 11.93 -6.80 -1.30
CA VAL A 2 12.89 -5.75 -1.67
C VAL A 2 12.68 -5.44 -3.16
N LYS A 3 12.55 -4.16 -3.52
CA LYS A 3 12.48 -3.71 -4.93
C LYS A 3 13.90 -3.68 -5.50
N LYS A 4 14.07 -4.13 -6.75
CA LYS A 4 15.39 -4.22 -7.40
C LYS A 4 15.54 -3.16 -8.49
N CYS A 5 16.76 -2.68 -8.68
CA CYS A 5 17.16 -1.79 -9.77
C CYS A 5 16.99 -2.52 -11.11
N ILE A 6 16.37 -1.88 -12.11
CA ILE A 6 16.19 -2.49 -13.44
C ILE A 6 17.49 -2.59 -14.25
N VAL A 7 18.56 -1.90 -13.81
CA VAL A 7 19.84 -1.83 -14.52
C VAL A 7 20.86 -2.82 -13.94
N CYS A 8 21.08 -2.78 -12.62
CA CYS A 8 22.11 -3.59 -11.95
C CYS A 8 21.56 -4.66 -10.99
N GLU A 9 20.24 -4.78 -10.87
CA GLU A 9 19.54 -5.73 -9.98
C GLU A 9 19.79 -5.58 -8.46
N GLU A 10 20.60 -4.60 -8.04
CA GLU A 10 20.79 -4.24 -6.64
C GLU A 10 19.53 -3.64 -6.01
N GLU A 11 19.58 -3.37 -4.71
CA GLU A 11 18.47 -2.76 -3.98
C GLU A 11 18.11 -1.36 -4.53
N ALA A 12 16.85 -1.18 -4.93
CA ALA A 12 16.37 0.09 -5.43
C ALA A 12 15.94 1.03 -4.29
N LYS A 13 16.37 2.29 -4.39
CA LYS A 13 15.95 3.37 -3.47
C LYS A 13 14.92 4.31 -4.10
N TYR A 14 14.87 4.35 -5.43
CA TYR A 14 14.05 5.26 -6.21
C TYR A 14 13.13 4.51 -7.17
N LYS A 15 12.04 5.16 -7.52
CA LYS A 15 11.05 4.70 -8.51
C LYS A 15 10.72 5.88 -9.43
N ILE A 16 10.49 5.63 -10.71
CA ILE A 16 9.92 6.67 -11.58
C ILE A 16 8.45 6.88 -11.20
N LYS A 17 8.02 8.15 -11.17
CA LYS A 17 6.62 8.52 -10.99
C LYS A 17 5.75 7.79 -12.04
N ASP A 18 4.65 7.23 -11.57
CA ASP A 18 3.63 6.57 -12.40
C ASP A 18 4.06 5.35 -13.25
N THR A 19 5.31 4.86 -13.14
CA THR A 19 5.73 3.61 -13.81
C THR A 19 5.88 2.46 -12.81
N SER A 20 6.43 1.32 -13.23
CA SER A 20 6.84 0.22 -12.33
C SER A 20 8.36 0.06 -12.28
N ASP A 21 9.10 1.08 -12.70
CA ASP A 21 10.55 1.03 -12.85
C ASP A 21 11.23 1.55 -11.58
N TYR A 22 12.30 0.86 -11.20
CA TYR A 22 13.00 1.07 -9.95
C TYR A 22 14.50 1.18 -10.21
N TYR A 23 15.16 2.06 -9.47
CA TYR A 23 16.58 2.33 -9.64
C TYR A 23 17.28 2.38 -8.27
N CYS A 24 18.50 1.88 -8.22
CA CYS A 24 19.43 2.21 -7.15
C CYS A 24 19.88 3.68 -7.30
N GLU A 25 20.60 4.19 -6.30
CA GLU A 25 21.03 5.59 -6.27
C GLU A 25 22.01 5.94 -7.39
N GLU A 26 22.94 5.03 -7.71
CA GLU A 26 23.98 5.26 -8.72
C GLU A 26 23.36 5.28 -10.12
N CYS A 27 22.63 4.23 -10.48
CA CYS A 27 21.96 4.17 -11.78
C CYS A 27 20.93 5.30 -11.95
N ALA A 28 20.27 5.75 -10.87
CA ALA A 28 19.40 6.92 -10.95
C ALA A 28 20.18 8.19 -11.34
N LYS A 29 21.33 8.47 -10.72
CA LYS A 29 22.15 9.64 -11.03
C LYS A 29 22.75 9.60 -12.44
N GLU A 30 23.10 8.40 -12.90
CA GLU A 30 23.68 8.22 -14.24
C GLU A 30 22.63 8.34 -15.36
N ASN A 31 21.41 7.88 -15.12
CA ASN A 31 20.38 7.80 -16.16
C ASN A 31 19.38 8.96 -16.14
N PHE A 32 19.26 9.69 -15.01
CA PHE A 32 18.32 10.78 -14.86
C PHE A 32 19.03 12.10 -14.59
N ALA A 33 18.95 13.02 -15.55
CA ALA A 33 19.41 14.39 -15.39
C ALA A 33 18.47 15.23 -14.49
N ASP A 34 17.20 14.83 -14.43
CA ASP A 34 16.16 15.48 -13.65
C ASP A 34 15.56 14.50 -12.62
N ILE A 35 15.78 14.80 -11.35
CA ILE A 35 15.32 13.98 -10.23
C ILE A 35 13.84 14.19 -9.89
N ASP A 36 13.19 15.21 -10.45
CA ASP A 36 11.77 15.47 -10.21
C ASP A 36 10.88 14.35 -10.76
N LEU A 37 11.40 13.53 -11.67
CA LEU A 37 10.72 12.33 -12.18
C LEU A 37 10.86 11.11 -11.26
N LEU A 38 11.72 11.20 -10.23
CA LEU A 38 12.00 10.12 -9.29
C LEU A 38 11.31 10.38 -7.95
N VAL A 39 10.85 9.31 -7.31
CA VAL A 39 10.29 9.31 -5.95
C VAL A 39 10.94 8.23 -5.12
N LYS A 40 11.06 8.45 -3.80
CA LYS A 40 11.59 7.43 -2.89
C LYS A 40 10.61 6.27 -2.76
N VAL A 41 11.14 5.05 -2.77
CA VAL A 41 10.32 3.83 -2.65
C VAL A 41 9.53 3.80 -1.33
N GLU A 42 10.13 4.27 -0.23
CA GLU A 42 9.50 4.31 1.09
C GLU A 42 8.26 5.24 1.12
N GLU A 43 8.33 6.38 0.45
CA GLU A 43 7.23 7.35 0.40
C GLU A 43 6.00 6.75 -0.29
N VAL A 44 6.21 6.08 -1.43
CA VAL A 44 5.15 5.37 -2.15
C VAL A 44 4.57 4.24 -1.30
N ALA A 45 5.41 3.49 -0.59
CA ALA A 45 4.96 2.42 0.29
C ALA A 45 4.08 2.95 1.43
N LYS A 46 4.45 4.11 2.01
CA LYS A 46 3.65 4.78 3.05
C LYS A 46 2.30 5.24 2.52
N GLN A 47 2.28 5.91 1.36
CA GLN A 47 1.04 6.36 0.72
C GLN A 47 0.10 5.19 0.41
N LEU A 48 0.65 4.09 -0.13
CA LEU A 48 -0.12 2.88 -0.41
C LEU A 48 -0.73 2.29 0.88
N LYS A 49 0.06 2.21 1.96
CA LYS A 49 -0.41 1.70 3.26
C LYS A 49 -1.54 2.55 3.83
N GLU A 50 -1.44 3.87 3.74
CA GLU A 50 -2.48 4.79 4.20
C GLU A 50 -3.75 4.69 3.34
N PHE A 51 -3.60 4.59 2.02
CA PHE A 51 -4.71 4.39 1.09
C PHE A 51 -5.48 3.09 1.41
N LEU A 52 -4.76 1.98 1.60
CA LEU A 52 -5.35 0.71 1.97
C LEU A 52 -6.08 0.79 3.31
N LYS A 53 -5.47 1.39 4.34
CA LYS A 53 -6.14 1.59 5.65
C LYS A 53 -7.45 2.37 5.52
N LYS A 54 -7.44 3.48 4.78
CA LYS A 54 -8.66 4.27 4.54
C LYS A 54 -9.73 3.44 3.82
N LYS A 55 -9.35 2.74 2.75
CA LYS A 55 -10.29 1.91 1.98
C LYS A 55 -10.88 0.78 2.83
N MET A 56 -10.05 0.10 3.64
CA MET A 56 -10.50 -0.96 4.55
C MET A 56 -11.44 -0.42 5.65
N GLN A 57 -11.18 0.77 6.21
CA GLN A 57 -12.07 1.40 7.19
C GLN A 57 -13.46 1.73 6.61
N HIS A 58 -13.55 2.06 5.33
CA HIS A 58 -14.84 2.33 4.67
C HIS A 58 -15.57 1.05 4.28
N MET A 59 -14.85 -0.05 4.05
CA MET A 59 -15.44 -1.36 3.74
C MET A 59 -15.79 -2.18 5.01
N GLY A 60 -15.21 -1.83 6.17
CA GLY A 60 -15.46 -2.51 7.45
C GLY A 60 -16.69 -2.04 8.23
N LYS A 61 -17.44 -1.03 7.75
CA LYS A 61 -18.71 -0.63 8.37
C LYS A 61 -19.91 -1.52 8.02
N GLY A 62 -19.70 -2.61 7.24
CA GLY A 62 -20.74 -3.56 6.87
C GLY A 62 -20.76 -4.86 7.69
N GLU A 63 -19.86 -5.04 8.66
CA GLU A 63 -19.71 -6.33 9.38
C GLU A 63 -19.89 -6.24 10.90
N GLU A 64 -20.47 -5.16 11.44
CA GLU A 64 -20.80 -5.05 12.87
C GLU A 64 -22.31 -5.11 13.18
N GLU A 65 -23.21 -5.07 12.18
CA GLU A 65 -24.66 -5.23 12.42
C GLU A 65 -25.12 -6.69 12.53
N GLU A 66 -24.35 -7.67 12.03
CA GLU A 66 -24.80 -9.08 12.00
C GLU A 66 -24.61 -9.85 13.33
N LYS A 67 -24.09 -9.19 14.39
CA LYS A 67 -23.93 -9.80 15.72
C LYS A 67 -25.06 -9.49 16.69
N GLN A 68 -25.84 -8.44 16.47
CA GLN A 68 -26.95 -8.10 17.38
C GLN A 68 -28.22 -8.92 17.10
N ASP A 69 -28.47 -9.31 15.85
CA ASP A 69 -29.68 -10.08 15.50
C ASP A 69 -29.67 -11.54 16.01
N LYS A 70 -28.49 -12.11 16.31
CA LYS A 70 -28.40 -13.49 16.82
C LYS A 70 -28.60 -13.61 18.32
N GLU A 71 -28.28 -12.58 19.11
CA GLU A 71 -28.51 -12.59 20.56
C GLU A 71 -29.99 -12.37 20.91
N GLU A 72 -30.76 -11.60 20.13
CA GLU A 72 -32.21 -11.44 20.36
C GLU A 72 -33.01 -12.70 20.03
N ILE A 73 -32.65 -13.45 18.98
CA ILE A 73 -33.36 -14.67 18.58
C ILE A 73 -33.14 -15.81 19.59
N LEU A 74 -31.97 -15.89 20.23
CA LEU A 74 -31.67 -16.90 21.26
C LEU A 74 -32.43 -16.65 22.58
N ASN A 75 -32.65 -15.38 22.95
CA ASN A 75 -33.32 -15.04 24.20
C ASN A 75 -34.86 -15.09 24.13
N ALA A 76 -35.45 -15.25 22.94
CA ALA A 76 -36.90 -15.37 22.75
C ALA A 76 -37.42 -16.82 22.82
N GLN A 77 -36.53 -17.82 22.90
CA GLN A 77 -36.90 -19.25 22.91
C GLN A 77 -36.96 -19.87 24.32
N ASP A 78 -36.61 -19.12 25.37
CA ASP A 78 -36.60 -19.59 26.76
C ASP A 78 -37.67 -18.93 27.65
N ASN A 79 -38.82 -18.53 27.09
CA ASN A 79 -39.99 -18.03 27.83
C ASN A 79 -41.23 -18.90 27.59
#